data_AF-A0A961BQX2-F1
#
_entry.id   AF-A0A961BQX2-F1
#
_cell.length_a   1.000
_cell.length_b   1.000
_cell.length_c   1.000
_cell.angle_alpha   90.00
_cell.angle_beta   90.00
_cell.angle_gamma   90.00
#
_symmetry.space_group_name_H-M   'P 1'
#
loop_
_entity.id
_entity.type
_entity.pdbx_description
1 polymer ?
#
loop_
_entity_poly.entity_id
_entity_poly.type
_entity_poly.pdbx_seq_one_letter_code
_entity_poly.pdbx_strand_id
1 'polypeptide(L)'
;MRDDRRGRAIELVTMCALAVAQPVYAVLGANTAELVARQVDGVAWSSDLAAAAGCQAHLLNLEATDHLVGELLEHLRAVDMLDDTMLVVMADHGVAFVGGEPFRAATEATVDQVAYPPLFIKEPGQRDGAVSDLPAEVVDVVPTIADVAGIPLPWVVDGVSLRDVEAVQASPRAFHPLFRDRLEATSSSGTVELRDDFEARVARNAALLASGADEVALGSLPGASPGLVGRVVDDLAVAPQADGTASVGPSGQDLVVSDDAPIPAFVEVQLDRGGGRTLAVALDGRVVLAGATTPDGLLWGYLPIERLTPGTHRVDVYEVTQGATEPTLAPVASP
;
A
#
# COMPACT_ATOMS: atom_id res chain seq x y z
N MET A 1 16.53 40.08 34.59
CA MET A 1 17.58 39.37 33.83
C MET A 1 17.81 38.02 34.53
N ARG A 2 16.91 37.06 34.26
CA ARG A 2 17.07 35.65 34.62
C ARG A 2 17.44 34.95 33.32
N ASP A 3 18.53 34.20 33.38
CA ASP A 3 19.12 33.42 32.30
C ASP A 3 18.15 32.32 31.86
N ASP A 4 17.60 32.44 30.65
CA ASP A 4 16.60 31.53 30.04
C ASP A 4 17.27 30.54 29.06
N ARG A 5 18.50 30.11 29.36
CA ARG A 5 19.16 29.01 28.64
C ARG A 5 18.73 27.64 29.15
N ARG A 6 17.42 27.42 29.32
CA ARG A 6 16.91 26.04 29.32
C ARG A 6 17.01 25.57 27.88
N GLY A 7 18.05 24.78 27.59
CA GLY A 7 18.14 24.04 26.34
C GLY A 7 16.83 23.29 26.15
N ARG A 8 16.02 23.74 25.20
CA ARG A 8 14.79 23.05 24.82
C ARG A 8 15.24 21.75 24.19
N ALA A 9 14.96 20.64 24.86
CA ALA A 9 15.18 19.34 24.27
C ALA A 9 14.30 19.28 23.01
N ILE A 10 14.92 19.18 21.83
CA ILE A 10 14.16 18.84 20.63
C ILE A 10 13.72 17.40 20.82
N GLU A 11 12.43 17.20 20.90
CA GLU A 11 11.88 15.87 20.86
C GLU A 11 11.83 15.40 19.42
N LEU A 12 12.50 14.29 19.15
CA LEU A 12 12.52 13.65 17.86
C LEU A 12 11.54 12.48 17.88
N VAL A 13 10.52 12.56 17.03
CA VAL A 13 9.72 11.38 16.71
C VAL A 13 10.00 11.04 15.25
N THR A 14 10.76 9.96 15.07
CA THR A 14 10.96 9.35 13.75
C THR A 14 9.94 8.25 13.59
N MET A 15 9.08 8.37 12.58
CA MET A 15 8.20 7.29 12.16
C MET A 15 8.71 6.74 10.84
N CYS A 16 9.30 5.54 10.90
CA CYS A 16 9.44 4.71 9.71
C CYS A 16 8.08 4.07 9.45
N ALA A 17 7.37 4.56 8.43
CA ALA A 17 6.27 3.80 7.88
C ALA A 17 6.90 2.59 7.18
N LEU A 18 6.87 1.42 7.82
CA LEU A 18 7.18 0.13 7.20
C LEU A 18 6.09 -0.16 6.16
N ALA A 19 6.15 0.56 5.05
CA ALA A 19 5.29 0.38 3.91
C ALA A 19 5.80 -0.80 3.09
N VAL A 20 5.65 -2.01 3.64
CA VAL A 20 5.27 -3.27 2.97
C VAL A 20 5.28 -4.36 4.07
N ALA A 21 4.07 -4.82 4.39
CA ALA A 21 3.75 -6.14 4.92
C ALA A 21 3.80 -6.44 6.43
N GLN A 22 3.66 -5.50 7.36
CA GLN A 22 3.65 -5.88 8.80
C GLN A 22 2.37 -5.54 9.58
N PRO A 23 1.71 -4.36 9.46
CA PRO A 23 0.51 -4.10 10.26
C PRO A 23 -0.66 -4.99 9.84
N VAL A 24 -1.01 -5.02 8.55
CA VAL A 24 -2.10 -5.87 8.05
C VAL A 24 -1.75 -7.36 8.18
N TYR A 25 -0.49 -7.78 7.99
CA TYR A 25 -0.14 -9.21 8.19
C TYR A 25 -0.22 -9.65 9.65
N ALA A 26 0.07 -8.75 10.60
CA ALA A 26 -0.12 -9.01 12.02
C ALA A 26 -1.61 -9.03 12.40
N VAL A 27 -2.45 -8.22 11.73
CA VAL A 27 -3.90 -8.13 11.93
C VAL A 27 -4.69 -9.19 11.14
N LEU A 28 -4.10 -9.87 10.15
CA LEU A 28 -4.77 -10.89 9.31
C LEU A 28 -4.36 -12.34 9.64
N GLY A 29 -3.38 -12.55 10.52
CA GLY A 29 -3.02 -13.87 11.07
C GLY A 29 -2.08 -14.73 10.19
N ALA A 30 -1.81 -15.96 10.64
CA ALA A 30 -0.79 -16.86 10.08
C ALA A 30 -1.07 -17.37 8.65
N ASN A 31 -2.33 -17.35 8.20
CA ASN A 31 -2.72 -17.82 6.87
C ASN A 31 -2.29 -16.85 5.75
N THR A 32 -2.09 -15.57 6.07
CA THR A 32 -1.69 -14.52 5.13
C THR A 32 -0.30 -14.73 4.54
N ALA A 33 0.61 -15.38 5.27
CA ALA A 33 1.99 -15.62 4.81
C ALA A 33 2.07 -16.64 3.65
N GLU A 34 1.27 -17.71 3.72
CA GLU A 34 1.20 -18.72 2.65
C GLU A 34 0.48 -18.18 1.41
N LEU A 35 -0.55 -17.35 1.63
CA LEU A 35 -1.29 -16.66 0.56
C LEU A 35 -0.42 -15.64 -0.18
N VAL A 36 0.42 -14.91 0.54
CA VAL A 36 1.32 -13.91 -0.06
C VAL A 36 2.51 -14.57 -0.74
N ALA A 37 2.94 -15.75 -0.28
CA ALA A 37 3.88 -16.58 -1.02
C ALA A 37 3.33 -17.02 -2.40
N ARG A 38 2.01 -17.08 -2.60
CA ARG A 38 1.39 -17.36 -3.92
C ARG A 38 1.33 -16.15 -4.83
N GLN A 39 1.36 -14.94 -4.27
CA GLN A 39 1.35 -13.68 -5.03
C GLN A 39 2.72 -13.34 -5.63
N VAL A 40 3.77 -14.02 -5.19
CA VAL A 40 5.15 -13.70 -5.54
C VAL A 40 5.84 -14.91 -6.16
N ASP A 41 6.48 -14.72 -7.31
CA ASP A 41 7.47 -15.66 -7.84
C ASP A 41 8.87 -15.13 -7.52
N GLY A 42 9.49 -15.70 -6.47
CA GLY A 42 10.77 -15.22 -5.94
C GLY A 42 10.69 -13.82 -5.33
N VAL A 43 11.03 -12.80 -6.12
CA VAL A 43 10.98 -11.37 -5.72
C VAL A 43 10.07 -10.53 -6.62
N ALA A 44 9.33 -11.16 -7.53
CA ALA A 44 8.46 -10.51 -8.50
C ALA A 44 6.99 -10.88 -8.30
N TRP A 45 6.07 -10.01 -8.69
CA TRP A 45 4.64 -10.35 -8.67
C TRP A 45 4.35 -11.46 -9.68
N SER A 46 3.61 -12.49 -9.27
CA SER A 46 3.33 -13.64 -10.14
C SER A 46 2.40 -13.32 -11.31
N SER A 47 1.63 -12.22 -11.23
CA SER A 47 0.69 -11.76 -12.26
C SER A 47 0.24 -10.31 -11.99
N ASP A 48 -0.48 -9.70 -12.94
CA ASP A 48 -1.15 -8.41 -12.72
C ASP A 48 -2.21 -8.48 -11.61
N LEU A 49 -2.89 -9.61 -11.47
CA LEU A 49 -3.83 -9.85 -10.38
C LEU A 49 -3.11 -9.85 -9.01
N ALA A 50 -1.94 -10.48 -8.94
CA ALA A 50 -1.11 -10.46 -7.74
C ALA A 50 -0.66 -9.03 -7.40
N ALA A 51 -0.17 -8.28 -8.39
CA ALA A 51 0.25 -6.90 -8.22
C ALA A 51 -0.89 -6.00 -7.75
N ALA A 52 -2.09 -6.15 -8.32
CA ALA A 52 -3.27 -5.37 -7.93
C ALA A 52 -3.73 -5.68 -6.50
N ALA A 53 -3.77 -6.96 -6.12
CA ALA A 53 -4.09 -7.35 -4.74
C ALA A 53 -3.02 -6.87 -3.74
N GLY A 54 -1.75 -6.89 -4.14
CA GLY A 54 -0.65 -6.31 -3.36
C GLY A 54 -0.80 -4.79 -3.19
N CYS A 55 -1.24 -4.09 -4.24
CA CYS A 55 -1.54 -2.67 -4.21
C CYS A 55 -2.72 -2.37 -3.27
N GLN A 56 -3.80 -3.15 -3.35
CA GLN A 56 -4.93 -3.05 -2.42
C GLN A 56 -4.47 -3.19 -0.97
N ALA A 57 -3.67 -4.22 -0.65
CA ALA A 57 -3.11 -4.40 0.69
C ALA A 57 -2.27 -3.19 1.13
N HIS A 58 -1.46 -2.65 0.21
CA HIS A 58 -0.62 -1.50 0.49
C HIS A 58 -1.45 -0.25 0.83
N LEU A 59 -2.54 0.00 0.11
CA LEU A 59 -3.42 1.14 0.36
C LEU A 59 -4.18 1.00 1.69
N LEU A 60 -4.64 -0.19 2.05
CA LEU A 60 -5.24 -0.45 3.38
C LEU A 60 -4.22 -0.23 4.52
N ASN A 61 -2.97 -0.63 4.32
CA ASN A 61 -1.90 -0.35 5.30
C ASN A 61 -1.58 1.16 5.38
N LEU A 62 -1.64 1.86 4.24
CA LEU A 62 -1.40 3.30 4.18
C LEU A 62 -2.47 4.05 4.98
N GLU A 63 -3.75 3.69 4.82
CA GLU A 63 -4.87 4.24 5.59
C GLU A 63 -4.69 4.02 7.09
N ALA A 64 -4.39 2.79 7.52
CA ALA A 64 -4.12 2.51 8.93
C ALA A 64 -2.91 3.30 9.47
N THR A 65 -1.87 3.48 8.65
CA THR A 65 -0.69 4.28 9.02
C THR A 65 -1.05 5.76 9.16
N ASP A 66 -1.84 6.30 8.24
CA ASP A 66 -2.33 7.69 8.28
C ASP A 66 -3.15 7.95 9.55
N HIS A 67 -4.03 7.01 9.92
CA HIS A 67 -4.78 7.10 11.17
C HIS A 67 -3.87 7.17 12.41
N LEU A 68 -2.87 6.29 12.50
CA LEU A 68 -1.91 6.28 13.62
C LEU A 68 -1.05 7.56 13.67
N VAL A 69 -0.68 8.11 12.50
CA VAL A 69 -0.02 9.42 12.42
C VAL A 69 -0.96 10.51 12.95
N GLY A 70 -2.24 10.46 12.58
CA GLY A 70 -3.28 11.35 13.12
C GLY A 70 -3.35 11.31 14.64
N GLU A 71 -3.47 10.13 15.24
CA GLU A 71 -3.50 9.95 16.69
C GLU A 71 -2.23 10.47 17.39
N LEU A 72 -1.05 10.21 16.82
CA LEU A 72 0.21 10.74 17.32
C LEU A 72 0.21 12.28 17.31
N LEU A 73 -0.21 12.89 16.20
CA LEU A 73 -0.29 14.35 16.07
C LEU A 73 -1.28 14.96 17.07
N GLU A 74 -2.44 14.34 17.25
CA GLU A 74 -3.43 14.75 18.25
C GLU A 74 -2.88 14.65 19.67
N HIS A 75 -2.20 13.55 19.99
CA HIS A 75 -1.57 13.37 21.29
C HIS A 75 -0.52 14.46 21.55
N LEU A 76 0.39 14.71 20.60
CA LEU A 76 1.43 15.74 20.70
C LEU A 76 0.84 17.15 20.87
N ARG A 77 -0.33 17.44 20.27
CA ARG A 77 -1.07 18.69 20.51
C ARG A 77 -1.65 18.73 21.92
N ALA A 78 -2.25 17.63 22.39
CA ALA A 78 -2.89 17.57 23.70
C ALA A 78 -1.92 17.77 24.87
N VAL A 79 -0.64 17.45 24.67
CA VAL A 79 0.43 17.65 25.67
C VAL A 79 1.28 18.89 25.40
N ASP A 80 0.87 19.78 24.47
CA ASP A 80 1.57 21.02 24.09
C ASP A 80 3.02 20.82 23.59
N MET A 81 3.32 19.67 22.98
CA MET A 81 4.69 19.32 22.55
C MET A 81 4.91 19.46 21.04
N LEU A 82 3.83 19.41 20.23
CA LEU A 82 3.94 19.44 18.77
C LEU A 82 4.79 20.61 18.24
N ASP A 83 4.71 21.79 18.86
CA ASP A 83 5.47 22.96 18.43
C ASP A 83 6.98 22.80 18.62
N ASP A 84 7.43 22.12 19.69
CA ASP A 84 8.85 21.89 19.99
C ASP A 84 9.38 20.54 19.42
N THR A 85 8.52 19.72 18.82
CA THR A 85 8.87 18.42 18.22
C THR A 85 9.31 18.55 16.75
N MET A 86 10.38 17.84 16.39
CA MET A 86 10.71 17.54 14.98
C MET A 86 10.02 16.22 14.60
N LEU A 87 9.25 16.24 13.52
CA LEU A 87 8.61 15.03 12.97
C LEU A 87 9.27 14.68 11.64
N VAL A 88 9.70 13.43 11.52
CA VAL A 88 10.19 12.86 10.27
C VAL A 88 9.35 11.64 9.93
N VAL A 89 8.61 11.72 8.83
CA VAL A 89 7.82 10.60 8.29
C VAL A 89 8.45 10.18 6.97
N MET A 90 8.88 8.93 6.89
CA MET A 90 9.58 8.41 5.73
C MET A 90 9.35 6.92 5.50
N ALA A 91 9.65 6.45 4.29
CA ALA A 91 9.82 5.03 4.01
C ALA A 91 11.29 4.70 3.72
N ASP A 92 11.71 3.49 4.05
CA ASP A 92 13.05 2.97 3.79
C ASP A 92 13.22 2.52 2.32
N HIS A 93 12.14 2.15 1.66
CA HIS A 93 12.12 1.76 0.25
C HIS A 93 10.79 2.10 -0.43
N GLY A 94 10.82 2.29 -1.76
CA GLY A 94 9.61 2.29 -2.58
C GLY A 94 9.14 0.87 -2.92
N VAL A 95 7.99 0.77 -3.57
CA VAL A 95 7.39 -0.50 -4.02
C VAL A 95 6.74 -0.31 -5.38
N ALA A 96 6.90 -1.28 -6.27
CA ALA A 96 6.22 -1.30 -7.56
C ALA A 96 5.11 -2.34 -7.59
N PHE A 97 4.00 -2.04 -8.29
CA PHE A 97 2.85 -2.93 -8.44
C PHE A 97 2.61 -3.24 -9.92
N VAL A 98 3.54 -3.96 -10.54
CA VAL A 98 3.48 -4.37 -11.96
C VAL A 98 3.64 -5.89 -12.04
N GLY A 99 2.72 -6.57 -12.74
CA GLY A 99 2.77 -8.03 -12.88
C GLY A 99 4.05 -8.50 -13.58
N GLY A 100 4.68 -9.55 -13.06
CA GLY A 100 5.95 -10.08 -13.57
C GLY A 100 7.19 -9.28 -13.19
N GLU A 101 7.05 -8.09 -12.62
CA GLU A 101 8.17 -7.24 -12.21
C GLU A 101 8.53 -7.43 -10.72
N PRO A 102 9.80 -7.23 -10.35
CA PRO A 102 10.22 -7.17 -8.96
C PRO A 102 9.50 -6.08 -8.17
N PHE A 103 9.00 -6.40 -6.97
CA PHE A 103 8.26 -5.43 -6.16
C PHE A 103 9.17 -4.42 -5.42
N ARG A 104 10.45 -4.77 -5.18
CA ARG A 104 11.43 -3.93 -4.46
C ARG A 104 12.71 -3.63 -5.24
N ALA A 105 12.98 -4.35 -6.32
CA ALA A 105 14.15 -4.06 -7.16
C ALA A 105 13.71 -3.13 -8.28
N ALA A 106 14.50 -2.07 -8.52
CA ALA A 106 14.24 -1.18 -9.64
C ALA A 106 14.61 -1.87 -10.96
N THR A 107 13.66 -1.89 -11.90
CA THR A 107 13.90 -2.19 -13.31
C THR A 107 13.69 -0.92 -14.13
N GLU A 108 13.98 -0.95 -15.43
CA GLU A 108 13.68 0.20 -16.32
C GLU A 108 12.19 0.58 -16.30
N ALA A 109 11.30 -0.40 -16.04
CA ALA A 109 9.86 -0.20 -15.99
C ALA A 109 9.33 0.27 -14.62
N THR A 110 10.08 0.04 -13.53
CA THR A 110 9.58 0.25 -12.16
C THR A 110 10.40 1.21 -11.31
N VAL A 111 11.53 1.69 -11.82
CA VAL A 111 12.44 2.58 -11.06
C VAL A 111 11.77 3.84 -10.53
N ASP A 112 10.81 4.41 -11.26
CA ASP A 112 10.07 5.60 -10.85
C ASP A 112 9.05 5.34 -9.71
N GLN A 113 8.72 4.08 -9.45
CA GLN A 113 7.90 3.64 -8.31
C GLN A 113 8.77 3.28 -7.09
N VAL A 114 9.97 2.75 -7.32
CA VAL A 114 10.86 2.26 -6.24
C VAL A 114 11.82 3.34 -5.72
N ALA A 115 12.31 4.23 -6.59
CA ALA A 115 13.37 5.19 -6.24
C ALA A 115 12.88 6.43 -5.47
N TYR A 116 11.57 6.62 -5.34
CA TYR A 116 10.97 7.81 -4.75
C TYR A 116 10.06 7.49 -3.54
N PRO A 117 10.60 6.94 -2.44
CA PRO A 117 9.85 6.82 -1.20
C PRO A 117 9.46 8.20 -0.65
N PRO A 118 8.36 8.30 0.13
CA PRO A 118 7.97 9.56 0.77
C PRO A 118 9.00 10.01 1.81
N LEU A 119 9.16 11.33 1.92
CA LEU A 119 9.88 12.01 3.00
C LEU A 119 9.15 13.30 3.36
N PHE A 120 8.67 13.39 4.60
CA PHE A 120 8.10 14.60 5.18
C PHE A 120 8.91 14.97 6.41
N ILE A 121 9.26 16.26 6.51
CA ILE A 121 9.96 16.82 7.65
C ILE A 121 9.18 18.03 8.13
N LYS A 122 8.78 18.00 9.41
CA LYS A 122 8.28 19.16 10.14
C LYS A 122 9.34 19.54 11.18
N GLU A 123 9.90 20.74 11.05
CA GLU A 123 10.85 21.27 12.02
C GLU A 123 10.12 21.87 13.26
N PRO A 124 10.80 21.98 14.42
CA PRO A 124 10.27 22.73 15.56
C PRO A 124 9.89 24.17 15.16
N GLY A 125 8.71 24.61 15.58
CA GLY A 125 8.15 25.93 15.27
C GLY A 125 7.62 26.11 13.84
N GLN A 126 7.76 25.12 12.95
CA GLN A 126 7.21 25.20 11.59
C GLN A 126 5.68 25.18 11.61
N ARG A 127 5.07 26.14 10.92
CA ARG A 127 3.61 26.31 10.82
C ARG A 127 3.06 26.17 9.40
N ASP A 128 3.91 26.43 8.41
CA ASP A 128 3.55 26.39 7.00
C ASP A 128 4.25 25.21 6.32
N GLY A 129 3.52 24.51 5.45
CA GLY A 129 4.07 23.47 4.60
C GLY A 129 4.75 24.07 3.36
N ALA A 130 5.77 23.39 2.85
CA ALA A 130 6.41 23.70 1.58
C ALA A 130 6.77 22.41 0.85
N VAL A 131 6.76 22.47 -0.48
CA VAL A 131 7.29 21.41 -1.34
C VAL A 131 8.72 21.78 -1.71
N SER A 132 9.64 20.82 -1.61
CA SER A 132 11.03 20.98 -2.00
C SER A 132 11.39 19.94 -3.06
N ASP A 133 11.82 20.41 -4.22
CA ASP A 133 12.32 19.55 -5.31
C ASP A 133 13.83 19.27 -5.16
N LEU A 134 14.42 19.57 -3.99
CA LEU A 134 15.80 19.22 -3.72
C LEU A 134 15.96 17.70 -3.69
N PRO A 135 16.98 17.15 -4.36
CA PRO A 135 17.17 15.71 -4.40
C PRO A 135 17.69 15.24 -3.04
N ALA A 136 16.83 14.51 -2.34
CA ALA A 136 17.07 14.00 -0.99
C ALA A 136 17.22 12.48 -1.00
N GLU A 137 18.11 11.98 -0.15
CA GLU A 137 18.30 10.56 0.11
C GLU A 137 18.05 10.26 1.60
N VAL A 138 17.70 9.02 1.91
CA VAL A 138 17.49 8.57 3.31
C VAL A 138 18.70 8.88 4.20
N VAL A 139 19.92 8.85 3.65
CA VAL A 139 21.17 9.16 4.37
C VAL A 139 21.30 10.61 4.79
N ASP A 140 20.53 11.53 4.20
CA ASP A 140 20.52 12.96 4.54
C ASP A 140 19.71 13.26 5.82
N VAL A 141 18.85 12.33 6.25
CA VAL A 141 17.96 12.53 7.40
C VAL A 141 18.76 12.72 8.70
N VAL A 142 19.78 11.90 8.93
CA VAL A 142 20.63 11.98 10.13
C VAL A 142 21.35 13.33 10.25
N PRO A 143 22.12 13.81 9.25
CA PRO A 143 22.75 15.13 9.33
C PRO A 143 21.74 16.28 9.39
N THR A 144 20.56 16.15 8.79
CA THR A 144 19.49 17.15 8.90
C THR A 144 18.97 17.28 10.34
N ILE A 145 18.69 16.15 11.00
CA ILE A 145 18.27 16.13 12.41
C ILE A 145 19.34 16.78 13.29
N ALA A 146 20.61 16.43 13.07
CA ALA A 146 21.73 16.97 13.84
C ALA A 146 21.87 18.49 13.68
N ASP A 147 21.72 19.01 12.45
CA ASP A 147 21.72 20.44 12.15
C ASP A 147 20.56 21.17 12.85
N VAL A 148 19.33 20.67 12.72
CA VAL A 148 18.15 21.21 13.43
C VAL A 148 18.36 21.23 14.94
N ALA A 149 18.98 20.18 15.50
CA ALA A 149 19.29 20.07 16.91
C ALA A 149 20.52 20.87 17.37
N GLY A 150 21.29 21.46 16.46
CA GLY A 150 22.57 22.11 16.78
C GLY A 150 23.59 21.13 17.38
N ILE A 151 23.49 19.85 17.05
CA ILE A 151 24.37 18.78 17.54
C ILE A 151 25.48 18.55 16.52
N PRO A 152 26.76 18.72 16.89
CA PRO A 152 27.86 18.34 16.02
C PRO A 152 27.94 16.81 15.91
N LEU A 153 27.97 16.28 14.69
CA LEU A 153 28.20 14.85 14.45
C LEU A 153 29.69 14.52 14.65
N PRO A 154 30.05 13.57 15.54
CA PRO A 154 31.44 13.25 15.82
C PRO A 154 32.06 12.22 14.85
N TRP A 155 31.33 11.81 13.80
CA TRP A 155 31.78 10.88 12.76
C TRP A 155 31.46 11.43 11.37
N VAL A 156 32.10 10.85 10.36
CA VAL A 156 31.78 11.12 8.95
C VAL A 156 30.48 10.43 8.60
N VAL A 157 29.55 11.17 7.99
CA VAL A 157 28.28 10.65 7.44
C VAL A 157 28.30 10.77 5.93
N ASP A 158 27.56 9.88 5.26
CA ASP A 158 27.47 9.85 3.79
C ASP A 158 26.53 10.94 3.24
N GLY A 159 25.50 11.32 4.00
CA GLY A 159 24.54 12.36 3.61
C GLY A 159 24.96 13.77 4.01
N VAL A 160 24.14 14.74 3.61
CA VAL A 160 24.28 16.17 3.96
C VAL A 160 22.99 16.70 4.58
N SER A 161 23.07 17.78 5.36
CA SER A 161 21.86 18.40 5.91
C SER A 161 21.01 18.98 4.77
N LEU A 162 19.72 18.68 4.76
CA LEU A 162 18.76 19.22 3.79
C LEU A 162 18.52 20.73 3.95
N ARG A 163 19.02 21.35 5.03
CA ARG A 163 19.04 22.82 5.20
C ARG A 163 20.19 23.47 4.44
N ASP A 164 21.22 22.71 4.07
CA ASP A 164 22.34 23.16 3.26
C ASP A 164 22.07 22.89 1.78
N VAL A 165 21.33 23.81 1.17
CA VAL A 165 20.91 23.72 -0.24
C VAL A 165 22.11 23.59 -1.18
N GLU A 166 23.20 24.31 -0.91
CA GLU A 166 24.41 24.28 -1.76
C GLU A 166 25.10 22.91 -1.67
N ALA A 167 25.24 22.35 -0.47
CA ALA A 167 25.82 21.02 -0.29
C ALA A 167 24.95 19.92 -0.93
N VAL A 168 23.63 20.01 -0.80
CA VAL A 168 22.69 19.08 -1.44
C VAL A 168 22.82 19.12 -2.97
N GLN A 169 22.87 20.32 -3.57
CA GLN A 169 23.01 20.48 -5.02
C GLN A 169 24.37 20.05 -5.56
N ALA A 170 25.42 20.18 -4.74
CA ALA A 170 26.77 19.72 -5.08
C ALA A 170 26.96 18.20 -4.90
N SER A 171 26.05 17.53 -4.18
CA SER A 171 26.13 16.09 -3.92
C SER A 171 25.51 15.28 -5.05
N PRO A 172 26.29 14.44 -5.77
CA PRO A 172 25.72 13.55 -6.78
C PRO A 172 24.86 12.49 -6.10
N ARG A 173 23.58 12.42 -6.46
CA ARG A 173 22.63 11.42 -5.91
C ARG A 173 22.64 10.15 -6.73
N ALA A 174 22.53 9.01 -6.06
CA ALA A 174 22.60 7.71 -6.71
C ALA A 174 21.62 6.71 -6.10
N PHE A 175 20.79 6.11 -6.95
CA PHE A 175 20.00 4.96 -6.55
C PHE A 175 20.88 3.70 -6.49
N HIS A 176 20.97 3.07 -5.33
CA HIS A 176 21.73 1.85 -5.13
C HIS A 176 20.81 0.62 -4.98
N PRO A 177 20.66 -0.23 -6.02
CA PRO A 177 19.82 -1.41 -5.92
C PRO A 177 20.41 -2.42 -4.93
N LEU A 178 19.65 -2.76 -3.88
CA LEU A 178 20.11 -3.58 -2.74
C LEU A 178 20.27 -5.09 -3.01
N PHE A 179 20.10 -5.57 -4.25
CA PHE A 179 20.23 -6.99 -4.58
C PHE A 179 21.44 -7.27 -5.48
N ARG A 180 22.65 -7.01 -4.96
CA ARG A 180 23.90 -7.24 -5.70
C ARG A 180 24.29 -8.73 -5.81
N ASP A 181 23.86 -9.59 -4.88
CA ASP A 181 24.47 -10.92 -4.69
C ASP A 181 23.55 -12.14 -4.92
N ARG A 182 22.29 -11.96 -5.33
CA ARG A 182 21.36 -13.10 -5.59
C ARG A 182 20.70 -13.13 -6.96
N LEU A 183 20.97 -12.12 -7.80
CA LEU A 183 20.65 -12.13 -9.22
C LEU A 183 21.97 -12.32 -9.97
N GLU A 184 22.10 -13.42 -10.70
CA GLU A 184 23.22 -13.64 -11.61
C GLU A 184 23.39 -12.40 -12.51
N ALA A 185 24.50 -11.70 -12.33
CA ALA A 185 25.17 -10.87 -13.33
C ALA A 185 24.27 -10.10 -14.32
N THR A 186 23.37 -9.26 -13.81
CA THR A 186 22.99 -8.02 -14.50
C THR A 186 23.02 -6.88 -13.48
N SER A 187 24.19 -6.67 -12.89
CA SER A 187 24.51 -5.42 -12.23
C SER A 187 24.51 -4.31 -13.28
N SER A 188 23.35 -3.69 -13.52
CA SER A 188 23.31 -2.31 -13.98
C SER A 188 23.78 -1.44 -12.81
N SER A 189 25.09 -1.43 -12.57
CA SER A 189 25.74 -0.26 -11.97
C SER A 189 25.62 0.87 -12.99
N GLY A 190 24.43 1.45 -13.07
CA GLY A 190 24.09 2.56 -13.93
C GLY A 190 23.44 3.63 -13.10
N THR A 191 23.85 4.87 -13.28
CA THR A 191 23.05 6.03 -12.91
C THR A 191 21.78 5.96 -13.74
N VAL A 192 20.64 5.70 -13.11
CA VAL A 192 19.36 5.91 -13.78
C VAL A 192 19.12 7.41 -13.72
N GLU A 193 19.08 8.08 -14.89
CA GLU A 193 18.46 9.40 -14.95
C GLU A 193 16.99 9.20 -14.62
N LEU A 194 16.64 9.52 -13.38
CA LEU A 194 15.26 9.47 -12.96
C LEU A 194 14.52 10.51 -13.79
N ARG A 195 13.60 10.04 -14.63
CA ARG A 195 12.82 10.91 -15.50
C ARG A 195 11.98 11.84 -14.64
N ASP A 196 12.11 13.13 -14.95
CA ASP A 196 11.50 14.26 -14.26
C ASP A 196 10.01 14.40 -14.62
N ASP A 197 9.22 13.35 -14.36
CA ASP A 197 7.77 13.39 -14.53
C ASP A 197 7.05 13.20 -13.18
N PHE A 198 7.38 14.11 -12.25
CA PHE A 198 6.74 14.19 -10.94
C PHE A 198 5.22 14.30 -11.07
N GLU A 199 4.73 15.10 -12.01
CA GLU A 199 3.29 15.27 -12.24
C GLU A 199 2.62 13.97 -12.66
N ALA A 200 3.18 13.19 -13.59
CA ALA A 200 2.60 11.90 -13.96
C ALA A 200 2.65 10.88 -12.81
N ARG A 201 3.71 10.88 -12.01
CA ARG A 201 3.80 10.01 -10.82
C ARG A 201 2.74 10.37 -9.79
N VAL A 202 2.57 11.67 -9.49
CA VAL A 202 1.53 12.16 -8.58
C VAL A 202 0.15 11.81 -9.15
N ALA A 203 -0.09 12.05 -10.44
CA ALA A 203 -1.37 11.73 -11.07
C ALA A 203 -1.68 10.22 -11.03
N ARG A 204 -0.69 9.36 -11.30
CA ARG A 204 -0.83 7.90 -11.18
C ARG A 204 -1.17 7.49 -9.74
N ASN A 205 -0.40 7.96 -8.76
CA ASN A 205 -0.63 7.61 -7.36
C ASN A 205 -1.98 8.16 -6.86
N ALA A 206 -2.35 9.37 -7.26
CA ALA A 206 -3.65 9.95 -6.96
C ALA A 206 -4.79 9.16 -7.60
N ALA A 207 -4.61 8.59 -8.79
CA ALA A 207 -5.61 7.74 -9.42
C ALA A 207 -5.89 6.45 -8.62
N LEU A 208 -4.91 5.94 -7.87
CA LEU A 208 -5.13 4.80 -6.94
C LEU A 208 -6.09 5.19 -5.81
N LEU A 209 -5.98 6.43 -5.32
CA LEU A 209 -6.83 7.01 -4.27
C LEU A 209 -8.16 7.57 -4.80
N ALA A 210 -8.24 7.87 -6.10
CA ALA A 210 -9.44 8.39 -6.77
C ALA A 210 -10.57 7.35 -6.88
N SER A 211 -10.30 6.10 -6.51
CA SER A 211 -11.31 5.07 -6.30
C SER A 211 -12.38 5.50 -5.27
N GLY A 212 -12.10 6.50 -4.44
CA GLY A 212 -13.03 7.08 -3.47
C GLY A 212 -12.51 6.82 -2.07
N ALA A 213 -12.89 7.65 -1.10
CA ALA A 213 -12.50 7.50 0.30
C ALA A 213 -13.22 6.31 1.00
N ASP A 214 -13.59 5.28 0.25
CA ASP A 214 -14.25 4.07 0.74
C ASP A 214 -13.47 2.86 0.20
N GLU A 215 -12.96 2.04 1.12
CA GLU A 215 -12.18 0.82 0.85
C GLU A 215 -12.85 -0.11 -0.16
N VAL A 216 -14.20 -0.07 -0.29
CA VAL A 216 -14.95 -0.83 -1.29
C VAL A 216 -14.38 -0.63 -2.69
N ALA A 217 -13.98 0.59 -3.03
CA ALA A 217 -13.53 0.89 -4.38
C ALA A 217 -12.16 0.28 -4.73
N LEU A 218 -11.39 -0.12 -3.72
CA LEU A 218 -10.14 -0.85 -3.90
C LEU A 218 -10.36 -2.27 -4.44
N GLY A 219 -11.59 -2.77 -4.38
CA GLY A 219 -11.95 -4.11 -4.84
C GLY A 219 -12.08 -4.28 -6.35
N SER A 220 -11.84 -3.23 -7.15
CA SER A 220 -11.88 -3.32 -8.62
C SER A 220 -10.54 -3.82 -9.18
N LEU A 221 -10.39 -5.14 -9.27
CA LEU A 221 -9.17 -5.81 -9.76
C LEU A 221 -9.13 -5.92 -11.30
N PRO A 222 -7.97 -6.25 -11.90
CA PRO A 222 -7.85 -6.42 -13.35
C PRO A 222 -8.92 -7.35 -13.93
N GLY A 223 -9.59 -6.91 -15.00
CA GLY A 223 -10.67 -7.65 -15.63
C GLY A 223 -12.06 -7.47 -14.99
N ALA A 224 -12.19 -6.64 -13.96
CA ALA A 224 -13.48 -6.21 -13.43
C ALA A 224 -14.28 -5.40 -14.46
N SER A 225 -15.61 -5.54 -14.41
CA SER A 225 -16.49 -4.64 -15.16
C SER A 225 -16.51 -3.26 -14.50
N PRO A 226 -16.27 -2.16 -15.25
CA PRO A 226 -16.30 -0.81 -14.73
C PRO A 226 -17.60 -0.50 -13.97
N GLY A 227 -17.49 0.07 -12.77
CA GLY A 227 -18.64 0.49 -11.96
C GLY A 227 -19.48 -0.64 -11.36
N LEU A 228 -19.02 -1.90 -11.42
CA LEU A 228 -19.67 -3.04 -10.77
C LEU A 228 -19.41 -3.05 -9.25
N VAL A 229 -18.17 -2.80 -8.84
CA VAL A 229 -17.80 -2.73 -7.42
C VAL A 229 -18.54 -1.56 -6.75
N GLY A 230 -19.07 -1.81 -5.55
CA GLY A 230 -19.93 -0.90 -4.79
C GLY A 230 -21.41 -1.02 -5.10
N ARG A 231 -21.84 -1.77 -6.13
CA ARG A 231 -23.26 -1.95 -6.46
C ARG A 231 -23.93 -2.96 -5.52
N VAL A 232 -25.21 -2.73 -5.22
CA VAL A 232 -26.06 -3.69 -4.50
C VAL A 232 -26.52 -4.76 -5.48
N VAL A 233 -26.42 -6.03 -5.09
CA VAL A 233 -26.73 -7.18 -5.94
C VAL A 233 -28.20 -7.18 -6.37
N ASP A 234 -29.12 -6.81 -5.48
CA ASP A 234 -30.56 -6.76 -5.77
C ASP A 234 -30.94 -5.71 -6.84
N ASP A 235 -30.07 -4.74 -7.09
CA ASP A 235 -30.23 -3.71 -8.13
C ASP A 235 -29.61 -4.13 -9.48
N LEU A 236 -29.05 -5.33 -9.57
CA LEU A 236 -28.37 -5.86 -10.75
C LEU A 236 -29.20 -6.97 -11.42
N ALA A 237 -28.97 -7.17 -12.72
CA ALA A 237 -29.54 -8.30 -13.41
C ALA A 237 -28.91 -9.60 -12.87
N VAL A 238 -29.74 -10.54 -12.43
CA VAL A 238 -29.30 -11.85 -11.95
C VAL A 238 -29.68 -12.91 -12.98
N ALA A 239 -28.68 -13.61 -13.50
CA ALA A 239 -28.83 -14.75 -14.39
C ALA A 239 -29.12 -16.03 -13.59
N PRO A 240 -29.56 -17.12 -14.26
CA PRO A 240 -29.51 -18.46 -13.66
C PRO A 240 -28.12 -18.77 -13.09
N GLN A 241 -28.10 -19.66 -12.10
CA GLN A 241 -26.85 -20.11 -11.46
C GLN A 241 -25.85 -20.58 -12.52
N ALA A 242 -24.59 -20.16 -12.36
CA ALA A 242 -23.50 -20.64 -13.19
C ALA A 242 -23.27 -22.14 -12.96
N ASP A 243 -22.71 -22.82 -13.96
CA ASP A 243 -22.24 -24.20 -13.80
C ASP A 243 -21.15 -24.26 -12.71
N GLY A 244 -20.89 -25.45 -12.15
CA GLY A 244 -19.82 -25.74 -11.18
C GLY A 244 -19.92 -25.01 -9.83
N THR A 245 -18.83 -25.02 -9.07
CA THR A 245 -18.76 -24.52 -7.69
C THR A 245 -17.54 -23.64 -7.43
N ALA A 246 -17.59 -22.85 -6.35
CA ALA A 246 -16.49 -22.04 -5.86
C ALA A 246 -16.31 -22.22 -4.35
N SER A 247 -15.09 -22.50 -3.90
CA SER A 247 -14.74 -22.43 -2.48
C SER A 247 -14.26 -21.03 -2.12
N VAL A 248 -14.71 -20.53 -0.96
CA VAL A 248 -14.28 -19.25 -0.40
C VAL A 248 -13.38 -19.53 0.79
N GLY A 249 -12.11 -19.13 0.70
CA GLY A 249 -11.11 -19.28 1.75
C GLY A 249 -10.68 -17.93 2.34
N PRO A 250 -10.09 -17.91 3.54
CA PRO A 250 -9.97 -19.05 4.47
C PRO A 250 -11.25 -19.31 5.29
N SER A 251 -12.20 -18.38 5.30
CA SER A 251 -13.30 -18.35 6.28
C SER A 251 -14.61 -18.98 5.80
N GLY A 252 -14.71 -19.41 4.53
CA GLY A 252 -15.98 -19.86 3.96
C GLY A 252 -16.92 -18.71 3.57
N GLN A 253 -18.18 -19.05 3.33
CA GLN A 253 -19.22 -18.09 2.95
C GLN A 253 -19.82 -17.33 4.14
N ASP A 254 -19.68 -17.85 5.36
CA ASP A 254 -20.17 -17.21 6.58
C ASP A 254 -18.94 -16.70 7.35
N LEU A 255 -18.55 -15.46 7.05
CA LEU A 255 -17.38 -14.79 7.59
C LEU A 255 -17.68 -14.27 9.00
N VAL A 256 -17.02 -14.82 10.02
CA VAL A 256 -17.19 -14.37 11.41
C VAL A 256 -16.12 -13.35 11.78
N VAL A 257 -16.56 -12.18 12.23
CA VAL A 257 -15.71 -11.09 12.70
C VAL A 257 -15.93 -10.92 14.21
N SER A 258 -14.85 -10.76 14.96
CA SER A 258 -14.89 -10.55 16.42
C SER A 258 -13.79 -9.60 16.86
N ASP A 259 -14.03 -8.86 17.95
CA ASP A 259 -13.04 -7.93 18.51
C ASP A 259 -11.76 -8.63 19.02
N ASP A 260 -11.86 -9.91 19.38
CA ASP A 260 -10.76 -10.68 19.99
C ASP A 260 -9.90 -11.44 18.97
N ALA A 261 -10.10 -11.24 17.66
CA ALA A 261 -9.42 -11.97 16.60
C ALA A 261 -8.96 -11.07 15.45
N PRO A 262 -7.92 -11.50 14.71
CA PRO A 262 -7.58 -10.96 13.39
C PRO A 262 -8.82 -10.76 12.50
N ILE A 263 -8.95 -9.59 11.86
CA ILE A 263 -10.04 -9.33 10.91
C ILE A 263 -9.81 -10.22 9.69
N PRO A 264 -10.75 -11.08 9.27
CA PRO A 264 -10.55 -11.98 8.14
C PRO A 264 -10.81 -11.29 6.79
N ALA A 265 -10.13 -10.17 6.53
CA ALA A 265 -10.40 -9.34 5.34
C ALA A 265 -9.86 -9.96 4.04
N PHE A 266 -8.86 -10.84 4.10
CA PHE A 266 -8.37 -11.51 2.90
C PHE A 266 -9.37 -12.59 2.44
N VAL A 267 -9.70 -12.59 1.15
CA VAL A 267 -10.57 -13.58 0.53
C VAL A 267 -9.88 -14.26 -0.65
N GLU A 268 -9.97 -15.58 -0.70
CA GLU A 268 -9.59 -16.43 -1.83
C GLU A 268 -10.84 -17.11 -2.38
N VAL A 269 -11.06 -17.00 -3.69
CA VAL A 269 -12.15 -17.68 -4.40
C VAL A 269 -11.52 -18.61 -5.42
N GLN A 270 -11.73 -19.91 -5.24
CA GLN A 270 -11.23 -20.95 -6.14
C GLN A 270 -12.39 -21.65 -6.83
N LEU A 271 -12.43 -21.59 -8.15
CA LEU A 271 -13.37 -22.36 -8.97
C LEU A 271 -12.94 -23.83 -9.03
N ASP A 272 -13.92 -24.74 -9.09
CA ASP A 272 -13.70 -26.17 -9.34
C ASP A 272 -13.39 -26.51 -10.81
N ARG A 273 -13.21 -25.50 -11.64
CA ARG A 273 -13.03 -25.57 -13.09
C ARG A 273 -12.00 -24.55 -13.57
N GLY A 274 -11.62 -24.65 -14.84
CA GLY A 274 -10.72 -23.69 -15.48
C GLY A 274 -11.21 -22.25 -15.38
N GLY A 275 -10.25 -21.32 -15.28
CA GLY A 275 -10.50 -19.90 -15.07
C GLY A 275 -10.58 -19.06 -16.35
N GLY A 276 -10.00 -17.86 -16.32
CA GLY A 276 -10.21 -16.82 -17.35
C GLY A 276 -11.62 -16.22 -17.33
N ARG A 277 -12.31 -16.30 -16.19
CA ARG A 277 -13.67 -15.78 -16.00
C ARG A 277 -13.63 -14.53 -15.15
N THR A 278 -14.56 -13.60 -15.33
CA THR A 278 -14.73 -12.48 -14.41
C THR A 278 -15.66 -12.90 -13.28
N LEU A 279 -15.20 -12.78 -12.04
CA LEU A 279 -16.01 -13.00 -10.85
C LEU A 279 -16.31 -11.67 -10.15
N ALA A 280 -17.40 -11.69 -9.39
CA ALA A 280 -17.75 -10.68 -8.40
C ALA A 280 -18.00 -11.36 -7.06
N VAL A 281 -17.47 -10.79 -5.99
CA VAL A 281 -17.70 -11.21 -4.61
C VAL A 281 -18.55 -10.14 -3.93
N ALA A 282 -19.67 -10.58 -3.36
CA ALA A 282 -20.54 -9.72 -2.58
C ALA A 282 -20.37 -9.99 -1.09
N LEU A 283 -20.27 -8.91 -0.31
CA LEU A 283 -20.33 -8.91 1.15
C LEU A 283 -21.68 -8.31 1.55
N ASP A 284 -22.52 -9.12 2.22
CA ASP A 284 -23.88 -8.75 2.64
C ASP A 284 -24.71 -8.11 1.51
N GLY A 285 -24.69 -8.74 0.33
CA GLY A 285 -25.47 -8.30 -0.84
C GLY A 285 -24.92 -7.06 -1.56
N ARG A 286 -23.72 -6.57 -1.23
CA ARG A 286 -23.02 -5.54 -2.00
C ARG A 286 -21.76 -6.09 -2.64
N VAL A 287 -21.54 -5.84 -3.93
CA VAL A 287 -20.30 -6.22 -4.60
C VAL A 287 -19.13 -5.41 -4.03
N VAL A 288 -18.15 -6.09 -3.44
CA VAL A 288 -16.98 -5.46 -2.81
C VAL A 288 -15.65 -5.87 -3.44
N LEU A 289 -15.65 -6.91 -4.28
CA LEU A 289 -14.48 -7.34 -5.04
C LEU A 289 -14.95 -7.83 -6.41
N ALA A 290 -14.24 -7.48 -7.48
CA ALA A 290 -14.46 -8.06 -8.79
C ALA A 290 -13.16 -8.12 -9.57
N GLY A 291 -13.01 -9.12 -10.44
CA GLY A 291 -11.78 -9.30 -11.22
C GLY A 291 -11.82 -10.56 -12.08
N ALA A 292 -10.91 -10.63 -13.05
CA ALA A 292 -10.68 -11.86 -13.80
C ALA A 292 -9.91 -12.86 -12.94
N THR A 293 -10.32 -14.13 -12.98
CA THR A 293 -9.56 -15.21 -12.36
C THR A 293 -8.29 -15.50 -13.16
N THR A 294 -7.30 -16.05 -12.47
CA THR A 294 -6.17 -16.73 -13.10
C THR A 294 -6.65 -17.89 -14.01
N PRO A 295 -5.77 -18.48 -14.86
CA PRO A 295 -6.13 -19.61 -15.72
C PRO A 295 -6.59 -20.86 -14.96
N ASP A 296 -6.12 -21.07 -13.74
CA ASP A 296 -6.50 -22.16 -12.83
C ASP A 296 -7.75 -21.84 -11.99
N GLY A 297 -8.42 -20.71 -12.25
CA GLY A 297 -9.74 -20.41 -11.65
C GLY A 297 -9.68 -19.71 -10.29
N LEU A 298 -8.56 -19.07 -9.97
CA LEU A 298 -8.32 -18.42 -8.70
C LEU A 298 -8.53 -16.90 -8.81
N LEU A 299 -9.21 -16.33 -7.81
CA LEU A 299 -9.29 -14.89 -7.56
C LEU A 299 -8.95 -14.65 -6.10
N TRP A 300 -8.12 -13.66 -5.81
CA TRP A 300 -7.87 -13.23 -4.44
C TRP A 300 -7.94 -11.71 -4.34
N GLY A 301 -8.22 -11.22 -3.14
CA GLY A 301 -8.24 -9.80 -2.82
C GLY A 301 -8.57 -9.56 -1.36
N TYR A 302 -8.81 -8.30 -1.02
CA TYR A 302 -9.21 -7.88 0.31
C TYR A 302 -10.64 -7.35 0.28
N LEU A 303 -11.39 -7.70 1.31
CA LEU A 303 -12.68 -7.14 1.64
C LEU A 303 -12.46 -5.79 2.36
N PRO A 304 -13.39 -4.84 2.22
CA PRO A 304 -13.33 -3.56 2.95
C PRO A 304 -13.47 -3.82 4.45
N ILE A 305 -12.40 -3.55 5.19
CA ILE A 305 -12.26 -3.65 6.64
C ILE A 305 -13.34 -2.81 7.35
N GLU A 306 -13.66 -1.61 6.88
CA GLU A 306 -14.68 -0.74 7.47
C GLU A 306 -16.08 -1.37 7.49
N ARG A 307 -16.33 -2.36 6.63
CA ARG A 307 -17.60 -3.10 6.56
C ARG A 307 -17.61 -4.37 7.40
N LEU A 308 -16.46 -4.79 7.92
CA LEU A 308 -16.30 -5.98 8.74
C LEU A 308 -16.48 -5.62 10.21
N THR A 309 -17.73 -5.40 10.62
CA THR A 309 -18.10 -5.16 12.02
C THR A 309 -18.22 -6.47 12.79
N PRO A 310 -18.12 -6.49 14.13
CA PRO A 310 -18.32 -7.73 14.90
C PRO A 310 -19.67 -8.40 14.59
N GLY A 311 -19.64 -9.68 14.19
CA GLY A 311 -20.81 -10.39 13.71
C GLY A 311 -20.50 -11.46 12.65
N THR A 312 -21.55 -11.95 11.98
CA THR A 312 -21.42 -12.86 10.84
C THR A 312 -21.83 -12.12 9.57
N HIS A 313 -20.93 -12.11 8.59
CA HIS A 313 -21.12 -11.51 7.28
C HIS A 313 -21.20 -12.58 6.20
N ARG A 314 -22.08 -12.37 5.22
CA ARG A 314 -22.29 -13.30 4.11
C ARG A 314 -21.35 -12.93 2.96
N VAL A 315 -20.60 -13.91 2.46
CA VAL A 315 -19.75 -13.80 1.28
C VAL A 315 -20.31 -14.68 0.16
N ASP A 316 -20.90 -14.03 -0.84
CA ASP A 316 -21.48 -14.71 -2.01
C ASP A 316 -20.62 -14.47 -3.26
N VAL A 317 -20.53 -15.47 -4.13
CA VAL A 317 -19.71 -15.45 -5.35
C VAL A 317 -20.60 -15.49 -6.58
N TYR A 318 -20.31 -14.63 -7.54
CA TYR A 318 -21.01 -14.55 -8.81
C TYR A 318 -20.03 -14.59 -9.98
N GLU A 319 -20.42 -15.25 -11.07
CA GLU A 319 -19.77 -15.13 -12.37
C GLU A 319 -20.42 -13.97 -13.15
N VAL A 320 -19.60 -13.10 -13.73
CA VAL A 320 -20.06 -11.95 -14.52
C VAL A 320 -20.10 -12.35 -15.98
N THR A 321 -21.30 -12.40 -16.58
CA THR A 321 -21.54 -13.01 -17.90
C THR A 321 -21.84 -12.02 -19.03
N GLN A 322 -22.21 -10.77 -18.72
CA GLN A 322 -22.45 -9.70 -19.70
C GLN A 322 -21.54 -8.49 -19.46
N GLY A 323 -21.21 -7.80 -20.56
CA GLY A 323 -20.11 -6.84 -20.64
C GLY A 323 -20.23 -5.56 -19.81
N ALA A 324 -19.21 -4.71 -19.93
CA ALA A 324 -18.87 -3.58 -19.08
C ALA A 324 -19.99 -2.57 -18.71
N THR A 325 -21.09 -2.48 -19.46
CA THR A 325 -22.16 -1.49 -19.24
C THR A 325 -23.40 -2.02 -18.53
N GLU A 326 -23.67 -3.33 -18.64
CA GLU A 326 -24.83 -3.99 -18.02
C GLU A 326 -24.39 -5.37 -17.51
N PRO A 327 -23.61 -5.42 -16.42
CA PRO A 327 -23.14 -6.69 -15.89
C PRO A 327 -24.32 -7.51 -15.36
N THR A 328 -24.39 -8.76 -15.81
CA THR A 328 -25.33 -9.76 -15.29
C THR A 328 -24.57 -10.72 -14.39
N LEU A 329 -25.07 -10.90 -13.16
CA LEU A 329 -24.48 -11.76 -12.14
C LEU A 329 -25.13 -13.14 -12.15
N ALA A 330 -24.36 -14.19 -12.41
CA ALA A 330 -24.79 -15.57 -12.28
C ALA A 330 -24.26 -16.13 -10.94
N PRO A 331 -25.11 -16.49 -9.97
CA PRO A 331 -24.64 -17.04 -8.69
C PRO A 331 -23.78 -18.29 -8.91
N VAL A 332 -22.71 -18.46 -8.13
CA VAL A 332 -21.87 -19.66 -8.14
C VAL A 332 -22.11 -20.44 -6.85
N ALA A 333 -22.38 -21.74 -6.96
CA ALA A 333 -22.67 -22.58 -5.80
C ALA A 333 -21.41 -22.81 -4.93
N SER A 334 -21.61 -23.00 -3.63
CA SER A 334 -20.56 -23.53 -2.75
C SER A 334 -20.48 -25.07 -2.90
N PRO A 335 -19.30 -25.67 -2.76
CA PRO A 335 -19.12 -27.13 -2.79
C PRO A 335 -19.80 -27.87 -1.62
#